data_AF-A0A9N9N831-F1
#
_entry.id   AF-A0A9N9N831-F1
#
_cell.length_a   1.000
_cell.length_b   1.000
_cell.length_c   1.000
_cell.angle_alpha   90.00
_cell.angle_beta   90.00
_cell.angle_gamma   90.00
#
_symmetry.space_group_name_H-M   'P 1'
#
loop_
_entity.id
_entity.type
_entity.pdbx_description
1 polymer ?
#
loop_
_entity_poly.entity_id
_entity_poly.type
_entity_poly.pdbx_seq_one_letter_code
_entity_poly.pdbx_strand_id
1 'polypeptide(L)'
;SVSVHSKEISPYLIVKTLLNDTTLVQLPAGNGQVLYLTKTLEEGVVTVGNGNLSAKVINKDIECSNGVVHIIDAVIKPPVSLIDAANNLALTQFTREFTDANLLTDANIIKGVTIFAPTDAAFNKPNILAMDAKGKNSLLPLHIINSLVYDMKDGTSIQASNGEKLNFILKNEGGLNITIYVNNAKVEKSVLIENGVIHIVNNVLLPLGQGGEVVQNDDDKKEPQNDKSNEKSKNSTDVPSEVKHTDRKLVIGAVLGGICGGIVVTLTSCMLFKWFRAQRNSKSPAPVHFKGNP
;
A
#
# COMPACT_ATOMS: atom_id res chain seq x y z
N SER A 1 20.10 -9.42 -7.26
CA SER A 1 19.26 -10.23 -6.37
C SER A 1 18.32 -9.31 -5.64
N VAL A 2 17.06 -9.71 -5.46
CA VAL A 2 16.13 -9.01 -4.57
C VAL A 2 16.17 -9.78 -3.26
N SER A 3 16.99 -9.33 -2.31
CA SER A 3 17.03 -9.89 -0.95
C SER A 3 16.18 -8.99 -0.07
N VAL A 4 15.16 -9.57 0.57
CA VAL A 4 14.27 -8.83 1.48
C VAL A 4 14.32 -9.54 2.82
N HIS A 5 14.75 -8.83 3.86
CA HIS A 5 14.71 -9.33 5.23
C HIS A 5 13.36 -9.04 5.88
N SER A 6 12.94 -9.88 6.82
CA SER A 6 11.63 -9.74 7.48
C SER A 6 11.48 -8.45 8.31
N LYS A 7 12.60 -7.82 8.66
CA LYS A 7 12.67 -6.49 9.31
C LYS A 7 12.34 -5.33 8.37
N GLU A 8 12.48 -5.52 7.06
CA GLU A 8 12.26 -4.49 6.04
C GLU A 8 10.80 -4.42 5.61
N ILE A 9 9.98 -5.38 6.05
CA ILE A 9 8.55 -5.46 5.77
C ILE A 9 7.81 -4.64 6.83
N SER A 10 7.17 -3.54 6.43
CA SER A 10 6.37 -2.71 7.34
C SER A 10 5.27 -1.94 6.62
N PRO A 11 4.01 -2.01 7.07
CA PRO A 11 3.22 -3.25 7.25
C PRO A 11 2.99 -4.00 5.92
N TYR A 12 3.36 -3.39 4.82
CA TYR A 12 3.12 -3.84 3.47
C TYR A 12 4.33 -3.49 2.60
N LEU A 13 4.74 -4.42 1.75
CA LEU A 13 5.84 -4.25 0.81
C LEU A 13 5.52 -4.95 -0.50
N ILE A 14 5.74 -4.26 -1.61
CA ILE A 14 5.65 -4.84 -2.95
C ILE A 14 7.04 -5.23 -3.41
N VAL A 15 7.23 -6.50 -3.74
CA VAL A 15 8.50 -7.00 -4.25
C VAL A 15 8.36 -7.41 -5.71
N LYS A 16 9.33 -7.02 -6.53
CA LYS A 16 9.38 -7.47 -7.93
C LYS A 16 9.84 -8.93 -7.97
N THR A 17 9.22 -9.74 -8.81
CA THR A 17 9.62 -11.12 -9.04
C THR A 17 10.41 -11.27 -10.33
N LEU A 18 10.99 -12.46 -10.52
CA LEU A 18 11.58 -12.87 -11.79
C LEU A 18 10.57 -13.56 -12.73
N LEU A 19 9.27 -13.58 -12.39
CA LEU A 19 8.22 -14.16 -13.23
C LEU A 19 7.94 -13.22 -14.41
N ASN A 20 8.71 -13.37 -15.48
CA ASN A 20 8.64 -12.57 -16.71
C ASN A 20 8.28 -13.40 -17.96
N ASP A 21 7.81 -14.64 -17.76
CA ASP A 21 7.27 -15.47 -18.84
C ASP A 21 6.04 -14.79 -19.44
N THR A 22 6.10 -14.50 -20.74
CA THR A 22 5.05 -13.75 -21.46
C THR A 22 3.75 -14.51 -21.62
N THR A 23 3.76 -15.82 -21.38
CA THR A 23 2.55 -16.66 -21.35
C THR A 23 1.81 -16.57 -20.01
N LEU A 24 2.46 -16.08 -18.96
CA LEU A 24 1.91 -15.96 -17.60
C LEU A 24 1.77 -14.51 -17.14
N VAL A 25 2.59 -13.59 -17.69
CA VAL A 25 2.68 -12.19 -17.29
C VAL A 25 2.85 -11.31 -18.52
N GLN A 26 1.93 -10.39 -18.72
CA GLN A 26 1.83 -9.51 -19.90
C GLN A 26 2.01 -8.04 -19.52
N LEU A 27 3.11 -7.72 -18.83
CA LEU A 27 3.40 -6.35 -18.39
C LEU A 27 4.25 -5.57 -19.40
N PRO A 28 4.27 -4.23 -19.34
CA PRO A 28 5.11 -3.39 -20.20
C PRO A 28 6.58 -3.78 -20.12
N ALA A 29 7.30 -3.65 -21.23
CA ALA A 29 8.74 -3.87 -21.33
C ALA A 29 9.24 -5.26 -20.85
N GLY A 30 8.37 -6.27 -20.81
CA GLY A 30 8.74 -7.61 -20.33
C GLY A 30 9.05 -7.65 -18.83
N ASN A 31 8.53 -6.68 -18.06
CA ASN A 31 8.69 -6.65 -16.61
C ASN A 31 8.04 -7.89 -15.98
N GLY A 32 8.70 -8.44 -14.96
CA GLY A 32 8.11 -9.49 -14.15
C GLY A 32 7.00 -8.96 -13.24
N GLN A 33 6.09 -9.85 -12.84
CA GLN A 33 5.01 -9.50 -11.92
C GLN A 33 5.56 -9.24 -10.51
N VAL A 34 4.76 -8.63 -9.64
CA VAL A 34 5.11 -8.38 -8.24
C VAL A 34 4.49 -9.42 -7.29
N LEU A 35 4.89 -9.37 -6.02
CA LEU A 35 4.19 -10.02 -4.91
C LEU A 35 3.98 -9.02 -3.77
N TYR A 36 2.90 -9.24 -3.05
CA TYR A 36 2.54 -8.49 -1.86
C TYR A 36 3.04 -9.22 -0.63
N LEU A 37 3.90 -8.56 0.15
CA LEU A 37 4.31 -9.02 1.46
C LEU A 37 3.60 -8.18 2.50
N THR A 38 2.81 -8.80 3.36
CA THR A 38 2.16 -8.13 4.49
C THR A 38 2.72 -8.66 5.79
N LYS A 39 2.78 -7.79 6.79
CA LYS A 39 3.16 -8.14 8.15
C LYS A 39 2.04 -7.73 9.10
N THR A 40 1.41 -8.73 9.73
CA THR A 40 0.35 -8.50 10.72
C THR A 40 0.95 -7.96 12.01
N LEU A 41 0.24 -7.06 12.69
CA LEU A 41 0.71 -6.39 13.91
C LEU A 41 0.70 -7.28 15.15
N GLU A 42 -0.27 -8.18 15.25
CA GLU A 42 -0.51 -8.95 16.49
C GLU A 42 0.55 -10.03 16.72
N GLU A 43 1.09 -10.63 15.66
CA GLU A 43 2.05 -11.74 15.77
C GLU A 43 3.33 -11.55 14.94
N GLY A 44 3.45 -10.43 14.20
CA GLY A 44 4.55 -10.24 13.25
C GLY A 44 4.59 -11.29 12.13
N VAL A 45 3.47 -11.99 11.91
CA VAL A 45 3.31 -12.98 10.85
C VAL A 45 3.45 -12.28 9.51
N VAL A 46 4.34 -12.81 8.68
CA VAL A 46 4.55 -12.36 7.31
C VAL A 46 3.76 -13.27 6.40
N THR A 47 2.98 -12.69 5.50
CA THR A 47 2.37 -13.42 4.39
C THR A 47 2.88 -12.87 3.07
N VAL A 48 3.00 -13.75 2.08
CA VAL A 48 3.35 -13.39 0.70
C VAL A 48 2.24 -13.86 -0.22
N GLY A 49 1.83 -13.05 -1.17
CA GLY A 49 0.74 -13.41 -2.06
C GLY A 49 0.60 -12.52 -3.27
N ASN A 50 -0.34 -12.91 -4.13
CA ASN A 50 -0.75 -12.15 -5.32
C ASN A 50 -2.13 -11.50 -5.12
N GLY A 51 -2.66 -11.51 -3.89
CA GLY A 51 -4.00 -11.04 -3.56
C GLY A 51 -5.09 -12.09 -3.74
N ASN A 52 -4.98 -12.99 -4.72
CA ASN A 52 -5.91 -14.11 -4.84
C ASN A 52 -5.60 -15.19 -3.79
N LEU A 53 -4.32 -15.59 -3.72
CA LEU A 53 -3.79 -16.52 -2.73
C LEU A 53 -2.65 -15.86 -1.96
N SER A 54 -2.56 -16.21 -0.67
CA SER A 54 -1.48 -15.82 0.22
C SER A 54 -0.95 -17.05 0.95
N ALA A 55 0.37 -17.09 1.13
CA ALA A 55 1.06 -18.11 1.91
C ALA A 55 1.70 -17.46 3.14
N LYS A 56 1.63 -18.12 4.28
CA LYS A 56 2.33 -17.71 5.51
C LYS A 56 3.80 -18.08 5.39
N VAL A 57 4.67 -17.14 5.78
CA VAL A 57 6.09 -17.43 5.96
C VAL A 57 6.28 -18.14 7.31
N ILE A 58 6.67 -19.42 7.26
CA ILE A 58 6.90 -20.26 8.45
C ILE A 58 8.32 -20.04 9.00
N ASN A 59 9.32 -20.04 8.12
CA ASN A 59 10.72 -19.76 8.49
C ASN A 59 11.22 -18.60 7.64
N LYS A 60 11.92 -17.66 8.26
CA LYS A 60 12.37 -16.42 7.62
C LYS A 60 13.84 -16.15 7.86
N ASP A 61 14.41 -15.30 7.01
CA ASP A 61 15.77 -14.77 7.14
C ASP A 61 16.87 -15.85 7.10
N ILE A 62 16.71 -16.85 6.23
CA ILE A 62 17.74 -17.89 6.02
C ILE A 62 18.78 -17.35 5.04
N GLU A 63 19.94 -16.95 5.57
CA GLU A 63 21.05 -16.41 4.79
C GLU A 63 21.65 -17.45 3.84
N CYS A 64 21.80 -17.06 2.57
CA CYS A 64 22.42 -17.84 1.49
C CYS A 64 23.52 -17.02 0.81
N SER A 65 24.43 -17.66 0.07
CA SER A 65 25.56 -16.98 -0.59
C SER A 65 25.16 -15.86 -1.55
N ASN A 66 23.92 -15.87 -2.06
CA ASN A 66 23.42 -14.93 -3.06
C ASN A 66 22.08 -14.27 -2.67
N GLY A 67 21.61 -14.46 -1.43
CA GLY A 67 20.35 -13.88 -1.00
C GLY A 67 19.78 -14.46 0.29
N VAL A 68 18.48 -14.32 0.47
CA VAL A 68 17.75 -14.75 1.66
C VAL A 68 16.61 -15.67 1.25
N VAL A 69 16.44 -16.78 1.96
CA VAL A 69 15.34 -17.72 1.76
C VAL A 69 14.29 -17.57 2.87
N HIS A 70 13.03 -17.59 2.47
CA HIS A 70 11.87 -17.66 3.34
C HIS A 70 11.05 -18.90 2.97
N ILE A 71 10.77 -19.76 3.94
CA ILE A 71 9.94 -20.97 3.76
C ILE A 71 8.47 -20.57 3.93
N ILE A 72 7.64 -20.95 2.96
CA ILE A 72 6.22 -20.66 2.94
C ILE A 72 5.39 -21.94 3.04
N ASP A 73 4.17 -21.82 3.57
CA ASP A 73 3.26 -22.95 3.80
C ASP A 73 2.42 -23.36 2.58
N ALA A 74 2.40 -22.53 1.53
CA ALA A 74 1.63 -22.76 0.32
C ALA A 74 2.35 -22.28 -0.95
N VAL A 75 2.04 -22.93 -2.07
CA VAL A 75 2.58 -22.55 -3.38
C VAL A 75 1.82 -21.32 -3.91
N ILE A 76 2.57 -20.27 -4.27
CA ILE A 76 2.00 -19.11 -4.95
C ILE A 76 1.83 -19.44 -6.44
N LYS A 77 0.59 -19.38 -6.92
CA LYS A 77 0.27 -19.60 -8.33
C LYS A 77 0.53 -18.32 -9.14
N PRO A 78 0.91 -18.44 -10.42
CA PRO A 78 0.93 -17.30 -11.34
C PRO A 78 -0.42 -16.56 -11.35
N PRO A 79 -0.43 -15.25 -11.68
CA PRO A 79 -1.67 -14.50 -11.89
C PRO A 79 -2.53 -15.14 -12.97
N VAL A 80 -3.84 -14.90 -12.88
CA VAL A 80 -4.82 -15.35 -13.88
C VAL A 80 -5.26 -14.18 -14.77
N SER A 81 -6.05 -14.47 -15.80
CA SER A 81 -6.64 -13.44 -16.67
C SER A 81 -7.58 -12.50 -15.88
N LEU A 82 -7.87 -11.33 -16.44
CA LEU A 82 -8.83 -10.38 -15.86
C LEU A 82 -10.19 -11.03 -15.58
N ILE A 83 -10.71 -11.78 -16.56
CA ILE A 83 -12.03 -12.41 -16.48
C ILE A 83 -12.04 -13.51 -15.42
N ASP A 84 -11.01 -14.35 -15.38
CA ASP A 84 -10.90 -15.41 -14.37
C ASP A 84 -10.74 -14.83 -12.97
N ALA A 85 -9.99 -13.73 -12.82
CA ALA A 85 -9.86 -13.04 -11.56
C ALA A 85 -11.21 -12.49 -11.08
N ALA A 86 -11.96 -11.80 -11.95
CA ALA A 86 -13.27 -11.27 -11.61
C ALA A 86 -14.27 -12.38 -11.19
N ASN A 87 -14.24 -13.51 -11.89
CA ASN A 87 -15.06 -14.68 -11.55
C ASN A 87 -14.66 -15.31 -10.21
N ASN A 88 -13.36 -15.50 -9.96
CA ASN A 88 -12.85 -16.02 -8.68
C ASN A 88 -13.19 -15.12 -7.49
N LEU A 89 -13.35 -13.81 -7.73
CA LEU A 89 -13.72 -12.81 -6.73
C LEU A 89 -15.23 -12.60 -6.62
N ALA A 90 -16.04 -13.35 -7.38
CA ALA A 90 -17.50 -13.24 -7.42
C ALA A 90 -18.01 -11.81 -7.75
N LEU A 91 -17.33 -11.10 -8.65
CA LEU A 91 -17.69 -9.75 -9.08
C LEU A 91 -18.67 -9.79 -10.26
N THR A 92 -19.85 -10.36 -10.04
CA THR A 92 -20.78 -10.71 -11.13
C THR A 92 -21.35 -9.49 -11.84
N GLN A 93 -21.64 -8.43 -11.10
CA GLN A 93 -22.19 -7.18 -11.64
C GLN A 93 -21.13 -6.46 -12.46
N PHE A 94 -19.91 -6.34 -11.92
CA PHE A 94 -18.77 -5.77 -12.64
C PHE A 94 -18.52 -6.50 -13.96
N THR A 95 -18.43 -7.83 -13.95
CA THR A 95 -18.15 -8.60 -15.17
C THR A 95 -19.22 -8.35 -16.24
N ARG A 96 -20.50 -8.29 -15.85
CA ARG A 96 -21.60 -8.07 -16.80
C ARG A 96 -21.58 -6.67 -17.41
N GLU A 97 -21.59 -5.63 -16.58
CA GLU A 97 -21.65 -4.24 -17.07
C GLU A 97 -20.43 -3.90 -17.93
N PHE A 98 -19.23 -4.37 -17.55
CA PHE A 98 -18.01 -4.12 -18.34
C PHE A 98 -17.92 -4.97 -19.61
N THR A 99 -18.55 -6.15 -19.63
CA THR A 99 -18.69 -6.95 -20.87
C THR A 99 -19.66 -6.27 -21.83
N ASP A 100 -20.82 -5.81 -21.35
CA ASP A 100 -21.83 -5.13 -22.16
C ASP A 100 -21.30 -3.84 -22.79
N ALA A 101 -20.37 -3.15 -22.10
CA ALA A 101 -19.66 -1.99 -22.60
C ALA A 101 -18.39 -2.31 -23.44
N ASN A 102 -18.08 -3.59 -23.67
CA ASN A 102 -16.87 -4.08 -24.35
C ASN A 102 -15.53 -3.63 -23.71
N LEU A 103 -15.55 -3.20 -22.44
CA LEU A 103 -14.37 -2.69 -21.74
C LEU A 103 -13.44 -3.81 -21.25
N LEU A 104 -13.97 -5.01 -20.95
CA LEU A 104 -13.12 -6.13 -20.54
C LEU A 104 -12.21 -6.60 -21.67
N THR A 105 -12.72 -6.64 -22.91
CA THR A 105 -11.94 -7.01 -24.10
C THR A 105 -10.76 -6.06 -24.29
N ASP A 106 -11.04 -4.75 -24.24
CA ASP A 106 -10.03 -3.70 -24.40
C ASP A 106 -9.02 -3.71 -23.24
N ALA A 107 -9.50 -3.88 -22.01
CA ALA A 107 -8.63 -3.95 -20.83
C ALA A 107 -7.73 -5.19 -20.83
N ASN A 108 -8.17 -6.32 -21.39
CA ASN A 108 -7.41 -7.57 -21.42
C ASN A 108 -6.19 -7.53 -22.36
N ILE A 109 -6.21 -6.66 -23.38
CA ILE A 109 -5.09 -6.51 -24.32
C ILE A 109 -4.07 -5.45 -23.89
N ILE A 110 -4.43 -4.57 -22.95
CA ILE A 110 -3.53 -3.53 -22.45
C ILE A 110 -2.47 -4.20 -21.58
N LYS A 111 -1.21 -3.99 -21.94
CA LYS A 111 -0.07 -4.37 -21.10
C LYS A 111 0.10 -3.32 -20.02
N GLY A 112 -0.23 -3.67 -18.79
CA GLY A 112 -0.10 -2.79 -17.63
C GLY A 112 -1.33 -1.93 -17.37
N VAL A 113 -2.42 -2.59 -16.97
CA VAL A 113 -3.69 -1.93 -16.61
C VAL A 113 -3.91 -1.94 -15.10
N THR A 114 -4.57 -0.90 -14.59
CA THR A 114 -5.11 -0.86 -13.22
C THR A 114 -6.61 -0.72 -13.30
N ILE A 115 -7.35 -1.62 -12.66
CA ILE A 115 -8.81 -1.67 -12.71
C ILE A 115 -9.36 -1.56 -11.28
N PHE A 116 -10.21 -0.57 -11.03
CA PHE A 116 -10.98 -0.48 -9.80
C PHE A 116 -12.29 -1.23 -9.99
N ALA A 117 -12.43 -2.43 -9.46
CA ALA A 117 -13.62 -3.24 -9.65
C ALA A 117 -14.60 -3.05 -8.46
N PRO A 118 -15.77 -2.43 -8.65
CA PRO A 118 -16.75 -2.31 -7.59
C PRO A 118 -17.35 -3.66 -7.22
N THR A 119 -17.61 -3.88 -5.94
CA THR A 119 -18.33 -5.06 -5.48
C THR A 119 -19.78 -5.05 -5.96
N ASP A 120 -20.44 -6.20 -5.97
CA ASP A 120 -21.87 -6.29 -6.30
C ASP A 120 -22.72 -5.43 -5.34
N ALA A 121 -22.29 -5.28 -4.08
CA ALA A 121 -22.92 -4.39 -3.11
C ALA A 121 -22.80 -2.90 -3.50
N ALA A 122 -21.71 -2.50 -4.17
CA ALA A 122 -21.52 -1.14 -4.65
C ALA A 122 -22.51 -0.77 -5.76
N PHE A 123 -22.80 -1.69 -6.68
CA PHE A 123 -23.79 -1.48 -7.75
C PHE A 123 -25.23 -1.41 -7.23
N ASN A 124 -25.51 -2.06 -6.09
CA ASN A 124 -26.84 -2.07 -5.47
C ASN A 124 -27.13 -0.84 -4.60
N LYS A 125 -26.23 0.16 -4.56
CA LYS A 125 -26.47 1.38 -3.77
C LYS A 125 -27.53 2.27 -4.44
N PRO A 126 -28.42 2.93 -3.67
CA PRO A 126 -29.54 3.70 -4.22
C PRO A 126 -29.15 4.77 -5.23
N ASN A 127 -28.01 5.45 -5.01
CA ASN A 127 -27.47 6.46 -5.91
C ASN A 127 -27.08 5.91 -7.28
N ILE A 128 -26.60 4.66 -7.33
CA ILE A 128 -26.26 3.98 -8.57
C ILE A 128 -27.52 3.40 -9.23
N LEU A 129 -28.42 2.80 -8.45
CA LEU A 129 -29.67 2.25 -8.97
C LEU A 129 -30.58 3.32 -9.58
N ALA A 130 -30.62 4.52 -8.99
CA ALA A 130 -31.40 5.65 -9.49
C ALA A 130 -30.82 6.30 -10.76
N MET A 131 -29.57 6.01 -11.12
CA MET A 131 -28.93 6.53 -12.33
C MET A 131 -29.45 5.82 -13.58
N ASP A 132 -29.60 6.57 -14.66
CA ASP A 132 -30.00 6.03 -15.96
C ASP A 132 -28.88 5.19 -16.59
N ALA A 133 -29.22 4.39 -17.62
CA ALA A 133 -28.26 3.53 -18.29
C ALA A 133 -27.11 4.33 -18.94
N LYS A 134 -27.40 5.53 -19.45
CA LYS A 134 -26.39 6.40 -20.06
C LYS A 134 -25.38 6.90 -19.02
N GLY A 135 -25.86 7.35 -17.87
CA GLY A 135 -25.02 7.74 -16.75
C GLY A 135 -24.13 6.58 -16.31
N LYS A 136 -24.71 5.40 -16.06
CA LYS A 136 -23.94 4.20 -15.67
C LYS A 136 -22.83 3.86 -16.66
N ASN A 137 -23.14 3.81 -17.95
CA ASN A 137 -22.16 3.50 -18.99
C ASN A 137 -21.03 4.53 -19.06
N SER A 138 -21.31 5.80 -18.78
CA SER A 138 -20.29 6.85 -18.74
C SER A 138 -19.32 6.73 -17.55
N LEU A 139 -19.73 6.03 -16.48
CA LEU A 139 -18.89 5.79 -15.29
C LEU A 139 -17.95 4.60 -15.43
N LEU A 140 -18.27 3.61 -16.28
CA LEU A 140 -17.47 2.39 -16.37
C LEU A 140 -16.00 2.67 -16.75
N PRO A 141 -15.67 3.54 -17.72
CA PRO A 141 -14.28 3.81 -18.05
C PRO A 141 -13.53 4.62 -16.97
N LEU A 142 -14.24 5.27 -16.03
CA LEU A 142 -13.62 5.91 -14.85
C LEU A 142 -12.88 4.89 -13.96
N HIS A 143 -13.24 3.61 -14.05
CA HIS A 143 -12.66 2.54 -13.25
C HIS A 143 -11.38 1.95 -13.84
N ILE A 144 -10.94 2.42 -15.01
CA ILE A 144 -9.79 1.87 -15.71
C ILE A 144 -8.71 2.94 -15.82
N ILE A 145 -7.48 2.60 -15.44
CA ILE A 145 -6.28 3.39 -15.69
C ILE A 145 -5.37 2.59 -16.62
N ASN A 146 -4.94 3.21 -17.73
CA ASN A 146 -4.03 2.61 -18.72
C ASN A 146 -2.56 2.68 -18.28
N SER A 147 -2.30 2.44 -17.00
CA SER A 147 -0.97 2.32 -16.41
C SER A 147 -1.00 1.45 -15.16
N LEU A 148 0.15 0.93 -14.75
CA LEU A 148 0.30 0.10 -13.55
C LEU A 148 0.43 0.94 -12.28
N VAL A 149 -0.51 0.74 -11.36
CA VAL A 149 -0.54 1.41 -10.06
C VAL A 149 -0.75 0.34 -9.00
N TYR A 150 0.33 -0.33 -8.57
CA TYR A 150 0.23 -1.34 -7.50
C TYR A 150 0.02 -0.71 -6.12
N ASP A 151 0.63 0.46 -5.92
CA ASP A 151 0.59 1.23 -4.68
C ASP A 151 0.16 2.66 -4.99
N MET A 152 -0.65 3.22 -4.10
CA MET A 152 -1.25 4.53 -4.26
C MET A 152 -0.61 5.47 -3.25
N LYS A 153 -0.14 6.62 -3.74
CA LYS A 153 0.51 7.62 -2.89
C LYS A 153 -0.51 8.64 -2.40
N ASP A 154 -0.45 8.98 -1.13
CA ASP A 154 -1.33 9.97 -0.54
C ASP A 154 -1.24 11.32 -1.25
N GLY A 155 -2.40 11.96 -1.46
CA GLY A 155 -2.53 13.26 -2.11
C GLY A 155 -2.19 13.28 -3.61
N THR A 156 -1.99 12.12 -4.24
CA THR A 156 -1.73 12.04 -5.69
C THR A 156 -3.01 11.84 -6.49
N SER A 157 -2.96 12.22 -7.77
CA SER A 157 -4.04 11.93 -8.71
C SER A 157 -3.51 11.33 -10.00
N ILE A 158 -4.30 10.44 -10.59
CA ILE A 158 -4.01 9.80 -11.87
C ILE A 158 -5.24 9.89 -12.77
N GLN A 159 -5.00 10.07 -14.06
CA GLN A 159 -6.06 10.13 -15.06
C GLN A 159 -6.59 8.74 -15.40
N ALA A 160 -7.90 8.57 -15.35
CA ALA A 160 -8.61 7.38 -15.80
C ALA A 160 -8.84 7.39 -17.33
N SER A 161 -9.33 6.28 -17.86
CA SER A 161 -9.53 6.09 -19.30
C SER A 161 -10.61 7.01 -19.89
N ASN A 162 -11.56 7.50 -19.09
CA ASN A 162 -12.52 8.52 -19.49
C ASN A 162 -11.94 9.95 -19.52
N GLY A 163 -10.68 10.14 -19.12
CA GLY A 163 -10.02 11.45 -19.07
C GLY A 163 -10.15 12.21 -17.74
N GLU A 164 -10.95 11.71 -16.81
CA GLU A 164 -11.10 12.34 -15.50
C GLU A 164 -9.99 11.92 -14.53
N LYS A 165 -9.81 12.69 -13.45
CA LYS A 165 -8.81 12.42 -12.42
C LYS A 165 -9.42 11.62 -11.27
N LEU A 166 -8.71 10.56 -10.89
CA LEU A 166 -8.91 9.82 -9.66
C LEU A 166 -7.91 10.32 -8.62
N ASN A 167 -8.39 10.70 -7.44
CA ASN A 167 -7.53 11.12 -6.33
C ASN A 167 -7.36 9.99 -5.34
N PHE A 168 -6.14 9.82 -4.85
CA PHE A 168 -5.82 8.83 -3.84
C PHE A 168 -5.58 9.49 -2.49
N ILE A 169 -6.30 9.01 -1.48
CA ILE A 169 -6.16 9.46 -0.10
C ILE A 169 -5.89 8.25 0.78
N LEU A 170 -4.83 8.32 1.57
CA LEU A 170 -4.46 7.30 2.54
C LEU A 170 -4.84 7.80 3.93
N LYS A 171 -5.81 7.14 4.56
CA LYS A 171 -6.20 7.40 5.93
C LYS A 171 -5.52 6.44 6.89
N ASN A 172 -4.90 6.99 7.93
CA ASN A 172 -4.42 6.20 9.05
C ASN A 172 -5.57 6.00 10.04
N GLU A 173 -6.09 4.77 10.14
CA GLU A 173 -7.18 4.40 11.06
C GLU A 173 -6.64 4.03 12.47
N GLY A 174 -5.37 4.33 12.74
CA GLY A 174 -4.66 4.00 13.97
C GLY A 174 -3.68 2.83 13.79
N GLY A 175 -2.51 2.95 14.42
CA GLY A 175 -1.43 1.96 14.32
C GLY A 175 -0.79 1.93 12.92
N LEU A 176 -0.66 0.74 12.33
CA LEU A 176 -0.19 0.55 10.95
C LEU A 176 -1.34 0.20 9.98
N ASN A 177 -2.59 0.45 10.38
CA ASN A 177 -3.75 0.23 9.51
C ASN A 177 -3.97 1.46 8.62
N ILE A 178 -3.61 1.33 7.34
CA ILE A 178 -3.82 2.36 6.33
C ILE A 178 -4.99 1.93 5.45
N THR A 179 -6.02 2.77 5.39
CA THR A 179 -7.12 2.61 4.44
C THR A 179 -6.87 3.51 3.23
N ILE A 180 -6.93 2.93 2.04
CA ILE A 180 -6.76 3.65 0.77
C ILE A 180 -8.14 3.98 0.21
N TYR A 181 -8.34 5.24 -0.17
CA TYR A 181 -9.52 5.72 -0.87
C TYR A 181 -9.15 6.20 -2.26
N VAL A 182 -10.00 5.88 -3.23
CA VAL A 182 -9.97 6.42 -4.59
C VAL A 182 -11.24 7.23 -4.79
N ASN A 183 -11.09 8.55 -4.89
CA ASN A 183 -12.20 9.48 -4.66
C ASN A 183 -12.90 9.13 -3.33
N ASN A 184 -14.17 8.70 -3.36
CA ASN A 184 -14.94 8.29 -2.19
C ASN A 184 -15.13 6.76 -2.08
N ALA A 185 -14.35 5.98 -2.82
CA ALA A 185 -14.41 4.52 -2.80
C ALA A 185 -13.23 3.95 -2.03
N LYS A 186 -13.53 3.16 -0.99
CA LYS A 186 -12.51 2.46 -0.21
C LYS A 186 -12.01 1.27 -1.01
N VAL A 187 -10.69 1.15 -1.13
CA VAL A 187 -10.04 -0.06 -1.65
C VAL A 187 -10.05 -1.13 -0.55
N GLU A 188 -10.74 -2.24 -0.82
CA GLU A 188 -10.87 -3.35 0.12
C GLU A 188 -9.77 -4.39 -0.07
N LYS A 189 -9.37 -4.64 -1.32
CA LYS A 189 -8.43 -5.69 -1.68
C LYS A 189 -7.77 -5.41 -3.03
N SER A 190 -6.51 -5.79 -3.18
CA SER A 190 -5.79 -5.73 -4.45
C SER A 190 -5.44 -7.14 -4.91
N VAL A 191 -5.64 -7.44 -6.19
CA VAL A 191 -5.39 -8.75 -6.79
C VAL A 191 -4.62 -8.57 -8.09
N LEU A 192 -3.49 -9.26 -8.21
CA LEU A 192 -2.67 -9.25 -9.41
C LEU A 192 -3.29 -10.12 -10.49
N ILE A 193 -3.28 -9.62 -11.71
CA ILE A 193 -3.71 -10.32 -12.92
C ILE A 193 -2.56 -10.39 -13.92
N GLU A 194 -2.70 -11.17 -14.98
CA GLU A 194 -1.64 -11.41 -15.96
C GLU A 194 -1.09 -10.11 -16.55
N ASN A 195 -1.96 -9.15 -16.87
CA ASN A 195 -1.63 -7.91 -17.55
C ASN A 195 -1.68 -6.67 -16.65
N GLY A 196 -1.83 -6.85 -15.34
CA GLY A 196 -2.00 -5.71 -14.43
C GLY A 196 -2.45 -6.03 -13.01
N VAL A 197 -3.31 -5.17 -12.47
CA VAL A 197 -3.85 -5.27 -11.11
C VAL A 197 -5.33 -4.85 -11.05
N ILE A 198 -6.10 -5.56 -10.24
CA ILE A 198 -7.48 -5.20 -9.88
C ILE A 198 -7.49 -4.75 -8.42
N HIS A 199 -8.04 -3.57 -8.16
CA HIS A 199 -8.36 -3.08 -6.83
C HIS A 199 -9.88 -3.18 -6.62
N ILE A 200 -10.31 -4.06 -5.72
CA ILE A 200 -11.70 -4.19 -5.32
C ILE A 200 -12.07 -2.96 -4.50
N VAL A 201 -13.16 -2.30 -4.87
CA VAL A 201 -13.65 -1.11 -4.19
C VAL A 201 -15.09 -1.27 -3.72
N ASN A 202 -15.41 -0.64 -2.59
CA ASN A 202 -16.73 -0.75 -1.95
C ASN A 202 -17.81 0.18 -2.56
N ASN A 203 -17.44 1.00 -3.54
CA ASN A 203 -18.28 2.00 -4.19
C ASN A 203 -17.96 2.04 -5.69
N VAL A 204 -18.99 2.30 -6.49
CA VAL A 204 -18.80 2.70 -7.89
C VAL A 204 -18.14 4.08 -7.88
N LEU A 205 -17.05 4.23 -8.63
CA LEU A 205 -16.35 5.49 -8.78
C LEU A 205 -17.25 6.49 -9.50
N LEU A 206 -17.29 7.69 -8.96
CA LEU A 206 -18.01 8.82 -9.50
C LEU A 206 -17.03 9.96 -9.81
N PRO A 207 -17.29 10.76 -10.86
CA PRO A 207 -16.56 11.99 -11.18
C PRO A 207 -16.54 12.96 -10.01
N LEU A 208 -15.45 13.72 -9.88
CA LEU A 208 -15.40 14.81 -8.92
C LEU A 208 -16.48 15.84 -9.22
N GLY A 209 -17.28 16.21 -8.22
CA GLY A 209 -18.37 17.17 -8.38
C GLY A 209 -19.68 16.60 -8.94
N GLN A 210 -19.73 15.29 -9.26
CA GLN A 210 -20.97 14.56 -9.59
C GLN A 210 -21.24 13.40 -8.62
N GLY A 211 -21.00 13.64 -7.32
CA GLY A 211 -21.13 12.65 -6.25
C GLY A 211 -19.82 11.88 -5.94
N GLY A 212 -18.78 12.05 -6.76
CA GLY A 212 -17.42 11.76 -6.37
C GLY A 212 -16.88 12.90 -5.52
N GLU A 213 -16.51 12.59 -4.28
CA GLU A 213 -15.84 13.53 -3.38
C GLU A 213 -14.48 12.97 -3.02
N VAL A 214 -13.52 13.88 -2.78
CA VAL A 214 -12.25 13.48 -2.18
C VAL A 214 -12.50 13.32 -0.70
N VAL A 215 -12.23 12.14 -0.14
CA VAL A 215 -12.33 11.96 1.31
C VAL A 215 -11.31 12.89 1.98
N GLN A 216 -11.77 13.74 2.89
CA GLN A 216 -10.89 14.66 3.64
C GLN A 216 -10.21 13.91 4.79
N ASN A 217 -8.92 14.17 5.02
CA ASN A 217 -8.21 13.73 6.21
C ASN A 217 -8.69 14.52 7.43
N ASP A 218 -8.85 13.87 8.58
CA ASP A 218 -9.41 14.50 9.78
C ASP A 218 -8.54 15.66 10.33
N ASP A 219 -7.29 15.76 9.90
CA ASP A 219 -6.35 16.83 10.25
C ASP A 219 -6.66 18.19 9.59
N ASP A 220 -7.48 18.23 8.53
CA ASP A 220 -7.87 19.47 7.84
C ASP A 220 -9.08 20.18 8.48
N LYS A 221 -9.66 19.63 9.56
CA LYS A 221 -10.78 20.26 10.29
C LYS A 221 -10.31 21.13 11.47
N LYS A 222 -9.65 22.25 11.18
CA LYS A 222 -9.65 23.47 12.01
C LYS A 222 -9.73 24.66 11.04
N GLU A 223 -10.88 25.27 10.81
CA GLU A 223 -11.60 26.17 11.72
C GLU A 223 -13.12 26.17 11.44
N PRO A 224 -13.98 26.37 12.45
CA PRO A 224 -15.37 26.73 12.22
C PRO A 224 -15.52 28.23 11.88
N GLN A 225 -16.38 28.48 10.90
CA GLN A 225 -16.84 29.81 10.48
C GLN A 225 -17.48 30.59 11.64
N ASN A 226 -17.31 31.92 11.64
CA ASN A 226 -18.35 32.80 12.18
C ASN A 226 -18.67 33.92 11.17
N ASP A 227 -19.97 34.07 10.95
CA ASP A 227 -20.61 34.75 9.82
C ASP A 227 -21.04 36.18 10.21
N LYS A 228 -20.89 37.11 9.25
CA LYS A 228 -21.61 38.39 9.02
C LYS A 228 -21.86 39.40 10.15
N SER A 229 -21.40 40.64 9.91
CA SER A 229 -22.30 41.83 9.83
C SER A 229 -21.61 43.02 9.13
N ASN A 230 -22.47 43.85 8.54
CA ASN A 230 -22.25 44.88 7.52
C ASN A 230 -21.99 46.29 8.12
N GLU A 231 -21.56 47.23 7.26
CA GLU A 231 -21.86 48.69 7.32
C GLU A 231 -20.82 49.71 7.91
N LYS A 232 -20.13 50.40 6.99
CA LYS A 232 -20.00 51.87 6.78
C LYS A 232 -19.79 52.83 7.99
N SER A 233 -18.67 53.58 7.99
CA SER A 233 -18.62 55.08 8.01
C SER A 233 -17.36 55.71 8.68
N LYS A 234 -16.63 56.51 7.88
CA LYS A 234 -15.94 57.81 8.11
C LYS A 234 -15.43 58.25 9.51
N ASN A 235 -14.13 58.57 9.49
CA ASN A 235 -13.40 59.78 9.94
C ASN A 235 -13.17 60.16 11.43
N SER A 236 -11.89 60.51 11.66
CA SER A 236 -11.34 61.70 12.34
C SER A 236 -10.77 61.60 13.76
N THR A 237 -9.47 61.94 13.80
CA THR A 237 -8.71 62.77 14.76
C THR A 237 -8.19 62.22 16.10
N ASP A 238 -6.87 62.47 16.25
CA ASP A 238 -6.11 62.85 17.44
C ASP A 238 -5.10 61.84 18.05
N VAL A 239 -3.89 62.40 18.21
CA VAL A 239 -2.57 61.88 18.64
C VAL A 239 -2.09 62.86 19.73
N PRO A 240 -1.11 62.59 20.63
CA PRO A 240 -0.48 61.34 21.11
C PRO A 240 -0.46 61.21 22.65
N SER A 241 -0.01 60.06 23.18
CA SER A 241 0.90 60.00 24.35
C SER A 241 1.72 58.70 24.36
N GLU A 242 3.05 58.85 24.41
CA GLU A 242 4.13 57.91 24.73
C GLU A 242 3.85 57.00 25.97
N VAL A 243 4.46 55.83 26.24
CA VAL A 243 5.61 55.05 25.71
C VAL A 243 5.62 53.68 26.41
N LYS A 244 6.15 52.64 25.74
CA LYS A 244 7.22 51.67 26.16
C LYS A 244 6.99 50.17 25.85
N HIS A 245 7.87 49.66 24.96
CA HIS A 245 8.56 48.34 24.96
C HIS A 245 7.70 47.05 24.83
N THR A 246 7.98 46.05 23.98
CA THR A 246 9.25 45.51 23.46
C THR A 246 8.99 44.64 22.21
N ASP A 247 9.80 44.83 21.16
CA ASP A 247 9.98 43.92 20.02
C ASP A 247 10.71 42.63 20.43
N ARG A 248 10.34 41.49 19.84
CA ARG A 248 11.34 40.59 19.24
C ARG A 248 10.75 39.55 18.29
N LYS A 249 11.22 39.63 17.04
CA LYS A 249 11.02 38.72 15.92
C LYS A 249 11.56 37.32 16.22
N LEU A 250 10.84 36.29 15.77
CA LEU A 250 11.28 34.90 15.77
C LEU A 250 12.34 34.68 14.69
N VAL A 251 13.49 34.16 15.09
CA VAL A 251 14.70 33.91 14.28
C VAL A 251 14.59 32.54 13.59
N ILE A 252 14.85 32.51 12.28
CA ILE A 252 15.10 31.29 11.50
C ILE A 252 16.58 30.95 11.63
N GLY A 253 16.90 29.79 12.24
CA GLY A 253 18.27 29.29 12.37
C GLY A 253 18.54 28.14 11.39
N ALA A 254 19.44 28.38 10.45
CA ALA A 254 20.14 27.34 9.68
C ALA A 254 21.35 26.83 10.48
N VAL A 255 21.59 25.52 10.49
CA VAL A 255 22.85 24.93 10.99
C VAL A 255 23.45 24.04 9.91
N LEU A 256 24.57 24.50 9.35
CA LEU A 256 25.57 23.72 8.61
C LEU A 256 26.76 23.49 9.54
N GLY A 257 27.33 22.28 9.49
CA GLY A 257 28.64 21.99 10.09
C GLY A 257 29.05 20.52 9.96
N GLY A 258 29.97 20.22 9.02
CA GLY A 258 30.84 19.03 9.09
C GLY A 258 31.87 19.20 10.22
N ILE A 259 32.77 18.26 10.55
CA ILE A 259 33.70 17.48 9.71
C ILE A 259 34.37 16.38 10.60
N CYS A 260 34.81 15.27 9.97
CA CYS A 260 35.89 14.32 10.34
C CYS A 260 35.75 13.28 11.47
N GLY A 261 36.18 12.05 11.15
CA GLY A 261 36.71 11.09 12.13
C GLY A 261 36.58 9.62 11.72
N GLY A 262 37.54 9.11 10.93
CA GLY A 262 37.70 7.68 10.70
C GLY A 262 38.51 6.99 11.81
N ILE A 263 38.16 5.71 12.04
CA ILE A 263 38.93 4.58 12.58
C ILE A 263 39.34 4.60 14.07
N VAL A 264 38.92 3.55 14.79
CA VAL A 264 39.69 2.60 15.66
C VAL A 264 38.86 2.22 16.91
N VAL A 265 38.12 1.10 16.87
CA VAL A 265 38.42 -0.25 17.43
C VAL A 265 38.03 -0.45 18.91
N THR A 266 37.42 -1.62 19.17
CA THR A 266 37.25 -2.34 20.45
C THR A 266 36.35 -1.75 21.52
N LEU A 267 35.18 -2.38 21.78
CA LEU A 267 34.74 -2.81 23.13
C LEU A 267 33.37 -3.54 23.21
N THR A 268 33.01 -4.39 22.24
CA THR A 268 31.91 -5.37 22.45
C THR A 268 32.30 -6.83 22.23
N SER A 269 33.59 -7.09 21.95
CA SER A 269 34.14 -8.44 21.71
C SER A 269 34.68 -9.15 22.97
N CYS A 270 34.59 -8.57 24.17
CA CYS A 270 35.07 -9.23 25.40
C CYS A 270 33.98 -9.94 26.23
N MET A 271 32.68 -9.71 25.99
CA MET A 271 31.61 -10.37 26.76
C MET A 271 31.09 -11.68 26.14
N LEU A 272 31.24 -11.89 24.83
CA LEU A 272 30.83 -13.14 24.18
C LEU A 272 31.87 -14.27 24.29
N PHE A 273 33.15 -13.97 24.57
CA PHE A 273 34.19 -14.99 24.68
C PHE A 273 34.19 -15.74 26.03
N LYS A 274 33.71 -15.11 27.12
CA LYS A 274 33.55 -15.80 28.42
C LYS A 274 32.32 -16.73 28.44
N TRP A 275 31.28 -16.43 27.65
CA TRP A 275 30.12 -17.31 27.51
C TRP A 275 30.43 -18.53 26.62
N PHE A 276 31.18 -18.35 25.52
CA PHE A 276 31.55 -19.47 24.65
C PHE A 276 32.58 -20.44 25.27
N ARG A 277 33.45 -19.98 26.18
CA ARG A 277 34.41 -20.85 26.88
C ARG A 277 33.79 -21.66 28.02
N ALA A 278 32.62 -21.25 28.54
CA ALA A 278 31.89 -21.98 29.57
C ALA A 278 31.06 -23.17 29.03
N GLN A 279 30.68 -23.17 27.74
CA GLN A 279 29.93 -24.27 27.13
C GLN A 279 30.79 -25.43 26.57
N ARG A 280 32.11 -25.28 26.49
CA ARG A 280 33.01 -26.38 26.04
C ARG A 280 33.45 -27.34 27.14
N ASN A 281 33.25 -27.03 28.42
CA ASN A 281 33.69 -27.89 29.53
C ASN A 281 32.57 -28.78 30.13
N SER A 282 31.37 -28.84 29.56
CA SER A 282 30.27 -29.69 30.10
C SER A 282 30.07 -31.04 29.39
N LYS A 283 31.00 -31.46 28.51
CA LYS A 283 30.93 -32.79 27.87
C LYS A 283 32.26 -33.53 28.00
N SER A 284 32.50 -34.09 29.19
CA SER A 284 33.32 -35.30 29.31
C SER A 284 32.40 -36.52 29.30
N PRO A 285 32.68 -37.57 28.51
CA PRO A 285 31.88 -38.79 28.51
C PRO A 285 32.16 -39.62 29.78
N ALA A 286 31.10 -40.17 30.37
CA ALA A 286 31.18 -41.12 31.48
C ALA A 286 31.77 -42.47 31.00
N PRO A 287 32.53 -43.19 31.85
CA PRO A 287 33.09 -44.50 31.50
C PRO A 287 32.02 -45.59 31.50
N VAL A 288 31.99 -46.39 30.43
CA VAL A 288 31.14 -47.59 30.31
C VAL A 288 31.77 -48.72 31.13
N HIS A 289 31.15 -49.09 32.25
CA HIS A 289 31.47 -50.30 32.98
C HIS A 289 30.77 -51.50 32.31
N PHE A 290 31.55 -52.40 31.71
CA PHE A 290 31.10 -53.76 31.40
C PHE A 290 31.05 -54.57 32.71
N LYS A 291 29.84 -54.96 33.13
CA LYS A 291 29.65 -56.08 34.07
C LYS A 291 29.29 -57.31 33.26
N GLY A 292 30.26 -58.20 33.11
CA GLY A 292 29.96 -59.61 32.90
C GLY A 292 29.37 -60.18 34.19
N ASN A 293 28.39 -61.06 34.06
CA ASN A 293 27.91 -61.91 35.14
C ASN A 293 27.28 -63.17 34.51
N PRO A 294 27.12 -64.25 35.29
CA PRO A 294 27.96 -65.43 35.31
C PRO A 294 27.43 -66.56 34.41
#